data_AF-A0AAW9WIU2-F1
#
_entry.id   AF-A0AAW9WIU2-F1
#
_cell.length_a   1.000
_cell.length_b   1.000
_cell.length_c   1.000
_cell.angle_alpha   90.00
_cell.angle_beta   90.00
_cell.angle_gamma   90.00
#
_symmetry.space_group_name_H-M   'P 1'
#
loop_
_entity.id
_entity.type
_entity.pdbx_description
1 polymer ?
#
loop_
_entity_poly.entity_id
_entity_poly.type
_entity_poly.pdbx_seq_one_letter_code
_entity_poly.pdbx_strand_id
1 'polypeptide(L)'
;MQKDDMGFTLIETLTVLAIVAILAATNIPVLNGFIDDAKKKSYVAEAYMVKAAMQSYVIERIADGTIDDFVMYEEIFYPEVGSEENALYEILKGSVTKGGKIRLINYDRTTSKVSGIIYDVKNYEIEIKNDTEVEVRDRK
;
A
#
# COMPACT_ATOMS: atom_id res chain seq x y z
N MET A 1 29.50 -52.06 -25.26
CA MET A 1 28.73 -51.32 -24.23
C MET A 1 27.64 -50.56 -24.96
N GLN A 2 26.44 -51.12 -25.08
CA GLN A 2 25.28 -50.38 -25.61
C GLN A 2 24.69 -49.56 -24.46
N LYS A 3 24.48 -48.26 -24.71
CA LYS A 3 23.75 -47.37 -23.80
C LYS A 3 22.28 -47.51 -24.15
N ASP A 4 21.48 -47.99 -23.22
CA ASP A 4 20.03 -47.93 -23.29
C ASP A 4 19.60 -46.48 -23.06
N ASP A 5 19.53 -45.69 -24.14
CA ASP A 5 18.89 -44.37 -24.11
C ASP A 5 17.37 -44.59 -24.06
N MET A 6 16.87 -44.97 -22.89
CA MET A 6 15.44 -45.01 -22.60
C MET A 6 14.92 -43.57 -22.50
N GLY A 7 14.62 -42.97 -23.65
CA GLY A 7 13.89 -41.71 -23.72
C GLY A 7 12.49 -41.88 -23.12
N PHE A 8 12.05 -40.90 -22.34
CA PHE A 8 10.66 -40.80 -21.89
C PHE A 8 9.71 -40.90 -23.08
N THR A 9 8.62 -41.63 -22.92
CA THR A 9 7.61 -41.72 -23.98
C THR A 9 6.84 -40.40 -24.10
N LEU A 10 6.36 -40.11 -25.31
CA LEU A 10 5.53 -38.94 -25.57
C LEU A 10 4.29 -38.93 -24.66
N ILE A 11 3.70 -40.10 -24.41
CA ILE A 11 2.49 -40.25 -23.59
C ILE A 11 2.74 -39.95 -22.11
N GLU A 12 3.88 -40.37 -21.56
CA GLU A 12 4.25 -40.05 -20.17
C GLU A 12 4.41 -38.55 -19.98
N THR A 13 5.08 -37.88 -20.93
CA THR A 13 5.25 -36.43 -20.88
C THR A 13 3.92 -35.68 -21.02
N LEU A 14 3.05 -36.11 -21.94
CA LEU A 14 1.73 -35.49 -22.14
C LEU A 14 0.82 -35.67 -20.91
N THR A 15 0.85 -36.84 -20.27
CA THR A 15 0.02 -37.10 -19.08
C THR A 15 0.43 -36.20 -17.92
N VAL A 16 1.74 -36.02 -17.70
CA VAL A 16 2.24 -35.10 -16.67
C VAL A 16 1.83 -33.66 -16.97
N LEU A 17 2.01 -33.19 -18.20
CA LEU A 17 1.60 -31.83 -18.60
C LEU A 17 0.09 -31.61 -18.44
N ALA A 18 -0.74 -32.61 -18.76
CA ALA A 18 -2.19 -32.53 -18.58
C ALA A 18 -2.57 -32.36 -17.10
N ILE A 19 -1.95 -33.13 -16.20
CA ILE A 19 -2.19 -33.00 -14.75
C ILE A 19 -1.72 -31.63 -14.24
N VAL A 20 -0.52 -31.18 -14.63
CA VAL A 20 0.02 -29.86 -14.25
C VAL A 20 -0.88 -28.73 -14.74
N ALA A 21 -1.43 -28.83 -15.97
CA ALA A 21 -2.33 -27.83 -16.52
C ALA A 21 -3.64 -27.71 -15.72
N ILE A 22 -4.24 -28.85 -15.31
CA ILE A 22 -5.46 -28.85 -14.47
C ILE A 22 -5.18 -28.22 -13.11
N LEU A 23 -4.08 -28.61 -12.45
CA LEU A 23 -3.70 -28.06 -11.14
C LEU A 23 -3.38 -26.55 -11.20
N ALA A 24 -2.69 -26.11 -12.26
CA ALA A 24 -2.39 -24.70 -12.46
C ALA A 24 -3.68 -23.89 -12.67
N ALA A 25 -4.63 -24.41 -13.46
CA ALA A 25 -5.89 -23.73 -13.74
C ALA A 25 -6.73 -23.46 -12.49
N THR A 26 -6.76 -24.37 -11.52
CA THR A 26 -7.52 -24.18 -10.27
C THR A 26 -6.79 -23.33 -9.25
N ASN A 27 -5.46 -23.38 -9.21
CA ASN A 27 -4.68 -22.73 -8.15
C ASN A 27 -4.32 -21.27 -8.46
N ILE A 28 -4.11 -20.89 -9.72
CA ILE A 28 -3.76 -19.52 -10.10
C ILE A 28 -4.82 -18.49 -9.66
N PRO A 29 -6.14 -18.72 -9.85
CA PRO A 29 -7.17 -17.78 -9.39
C PRO A 29 -7.15 -17.56 -7.87
N VAL A 30 -6.96 -18.63 -7.10
CA VAL A 30 -6.91 -18.58 -5.63
C VAL A 30 -5.70 -17.78 -5.15
N LEU A 31 -4.52 -18.04 -5.73
CA LEU A 31 -3.30 -17.30 -5.41
C LEU A 31 -3.42 -15.81 -5.75
N ASN A 32 -4.04 -15.48 -6.88
CA ASN A 32 -4.27 -14.08 -7.26
C ASN A 32 -5.17 -13.34 -6.27
N GLY A 33 -6.21 -14.00 -5.75
CA GLY A 33 -7.05 -13.44 -4.67
C GLY A 33 -6.25 -13.16 -3.39
N PHE A 34 -5.44 -14.12 -2.95
CA PHE A 34 -4.59 -13.93 -1.77
C PHE A 34 -3.55 -12.83 -1.94
N ILE A 35 -2.97 -12.68 -3.14
CA ILE A 35 -2.03 -11.60 -3.45
C ILE A 35 -2.73 -10.24 -3.36
N ASP A 36 -3.97 -10.13 -3.84
CA ASP A 36 -4.74 -8.89 -3.76
C ASP A 36 -5.04 -8.49 -2.30
N ASP A 37 -5.46 -9.45 -1.49
CA ASP A 37 -5.72 -9.23 -0.06
C ASP A 37 -4.44 -8.85 0.72
N ALA A 38 -3.31 -9.51 0.41
CA ALA A 38 -2.02 -9.18 0.99
C ALA A 38 -1.59 -7.75 0.63
N LYS A 39 -1.81 -7.33 -0.61
CA LYS A 39 -1.53 -5.95 -1.05
C LYS A 39 -2.42 -4.94 -0.32
N LYS A 40 -3.73 -5.19 -0.21
CA LYS A 40 -4.65 -4.32 0.54
C LYS A 40 -4.20 -4.14 1.99
N LYS A 41 -3.83 -5.24 2.67
CA LYS A 41 -3.30 -5.19 4.04
C LYS A 41 -1.97 -4.42 4.13
N SER A 42 -1.08 -4.62 3.17
CA SER A 42 0.19 -3.87 3.10
C SER A 42 -0.07 -2.36 2.97
N TYR A 43 -1.00 -1.96 2.11
CA TYR A 43 -1.35 -0.56 1.94
C TYR A 43 -2.05 0.03 3.17
N VAL A 44 -2.88 -0.74 3.88
CA VAL A 44 -3.46 -0.30 5.15
C VAL A 44 -2.37 -0.04 6.19
N ALA A 45 -1.38 -0.93 6.30
CA ALA A 45 -0.24 -0.72 7.19
C ALA A 45 0.57 0.53 6.78
N GLU A 46 0.74 0.75 5.48
CA GLU A 46 1.35 1.97 4.94
C GLU A 46 0.58 3.22 5.36
N ALA A 47 -0.74 3.24 5.22
CA ALA A 47 -1.58 4.36 5.66
C ALA A 47 -1.44 4.64 7.17
N TYR A 48 -1.29 3.60 8.01
CA TYR A 48 -0.99 3.80 9.44
C TYR A 48 0.37 4.45 9.68
N MET A 49 1.40 4.07 8.92
CA MET A 49 2.71 4.73 9.00
C MET A 49 2.62 6.19 8.58
N VAL A 50 1.90 6.47 7.49
CA VAL A 50 1.64 7.85 7.03
C VAL A 50 0.91 8.65 8.10
N LYS A 51 -0.12 8.09 8.75
CA LYS A 51 -0.84 8.75 9.84
C LYS A 51 0.08 9.07 11.03
N ALA A 52 0.97 8.15 11.39
CA ALA A 52 1.91 8.36 12.48
C ALA A 52 2.95 9.45 12.16
N ALA A 53 3.43 9.51 10.92
CA ALA A 53 4.29 10.59 10.46
C ALA A 53 3.53 11.93 10.46
N MET A 54 2.30 11.94 9.97
CA MET A 54 1.42 13.12 10.02
C MET A 54 1.17 13.61 11.44
N GLN A 55 0.99 12.71 12.40
CA GLN A 55 0.84 13.04 13.81
C GLN A 55 2.05 13.82 14.34
N SER A 56 3.26 13.42 13.94
CA SER A 56 4.49 14.13 14.33
C SER A 56 4.59 15.49 13.67
N TYR A 57 4.32 15.57 12.36
CA TYR A 57 4.31 16.82 11.60
C TYR A 57 3.31 17.84 12.15
N VAL A 58 2.08 17.41 12.47
CA VAL A 58 1.04 18.29 13.02
C VAL A 58 1.44 18.84 14.38
N ILE A 59 2.05 18.03 15.25
CA ILE A 59 2.55 18.48 16.56
C ILE A 59 3.59 19.59 16.38
N GLU A 60 4.56 19.40 15.48
CA GLU A 60 5.61 20.37 15.21
C GLU A 60 5.04 21.69 14.66
N ARG A 61 4.19 21.61 13.63
CA ARG A 61 3.61 22.81 12.99
C ARG A 61 2.64 23.59 13.86
N ILE A 62 1.91 22.91 14.74
CA ILE A 62 1.07 23.59 15.74
C ILE A 62 1.95 24.31 16.75
N ALA A 63 3.03 23.68 17.24
CA ALA A 63 3.95 24.29 18.19
C ALA A 63 4.62 25.55 17.62
N ASP A 64 4.98 25.52 16.33
CA ASP A 64 5.57 26.65 15.62
C ASP A 64 4.54 27.72 15.22
N GLY A 65 3.25 27.42 15.31
CA GLY A 65 2.17 28.32 14.89
C GLY A 65 2.08 28.53 13.37
N THR A 66 2.69 27.65 12.58
CA THR A 66 2.81 27.75 11.12
C THR A 66 1.82 26.88 10.36
N ILE A 67 0.94 26.15 11.07
CA ILE A 67 -0.06 25.30 10.41
C ILE A 67 -1.18 26.16 9.80
N ASP A 68 -1.20 26.22 8.47
CA ASP A 68 -2.28 26.79 7.66
C ASP A 68 -2.54 25.94 6.41
N ASP A 69 -3.66 26.21 5.74
CA ASP A 69 -4.15 25.43 4.61
C ASP A 69 -3.19 25.45 3.40
N PHE A 70 -2.48 26.55 3.18
CA PHE A 70 -1.52 26.68 2.08
C PHE A 70 -0.27 25.86 2.36
N VAL A 71 0.28 25.97 3.57
CA VAL A 71 1.44 25.16 4.00
C VAL A 71 1.12 23.66 3.95
N MET A 72 -0.06 23.26 4.43
CA MET A 72 -0.54 21.87 4.34
C MET A 72 -0.66 21.41 2.88
N TYR A 73 -1.16 22.28 2.00
CA TYR A 73 -1.28 21.94 0.58
C TYR A 73 0.08 21.69 -0.06
N GLU A 74 1.01 22.63 0.07
CA GLU A 74 2.32 22.58 -0.59
C GLU A 74 3.19 21.43 -0.08
N GLU A 75 3.17 21.16 1.23
CA GLU A 75 4.13 20.22 1.82
C GLU A 75 3.59 18.80 1.99
N ILE A 76 2.26 18.62 2.00
CA ILE A 76 1.63 17.34 2.33
C ILE A 76 0.71 16.84 1.20
N PHE A 77 -0.22 17.67 0.72
CA PHE A 77 -1.26 17.21 -0.21
C PHE A 77 -0.85 17.23 -1.68
N TYR A 78 -0.07 18.22 -2.10
CA TYR A 78 0.42 18.34 -3.48
C TYR A 78 1.49 17.26 -3.83
N PRO A 79 2.60 17.15 -3.07
CA PRO A 79 3.66 16.20 -3.37
C PRO A 79 3.26 14.77 -2.99
N GLU A 80 3.85 13.79 -3.70
CA GLU A 80 3.72 12.38 -3.30
C GLU A 80 4.44 12.15 -1.97
N VAL A 81 3.87 11.33 -1.09
CA VAL A 81 4.43 11.05 0.24
C VAL A 81 5.87 10.48 0.15
N GLY A 82 6.16 9.73 -0.90
CA GLY A 82 7.49 9.16 -1.15
C GLY A 82 8.47 10.08 -1.89
N SER A 83 8.14 11.35 -2.13
CA SER A 83 9.00 12.31 -2.83
C SER A 83 9.73 13.23 -1.85
N GLU A 84 10.95 13.68 -2.20
CA GLU A 84 11.78 14.58 -1.37
C GLU A 84 11.10 15.94 -1.09
N GLU A 85 10.11 16.32 -1.90
CA GLU A 85 9.32 17.53 -1.74
C GLU A 85 8.28 17.43 -0.61
N ASN A 86 7.94 16.20 -0.19
CA ASN A 86 6.95 15.99 0.87
C ASN A 86 7.62 16.08 2.25
N ALA A 87 7.03 16.83 3.18
CA ALA A 87 7.59 17.01 4.52
C ALA A 87 7.72 15.69 5.31
N LEU A 88 7.00 14.63 4.93
CA LEU A 88 7.10 13.32 5.56
C LEU A 88 8.20 12.43 4.97
N TYR A 89 8.90 12.88 3.92
CA TYR A 89 9.84 12.06 3.17
C TYR A 89 10.92 11.43 4.06
N GLU A 90 11.55 12.22 4.92
CA GLU A 90 12.66 11.73 5.75
C GLU A 90 12.22 10.61 6.71
N ILE A 91 10.96 10.66 7.16
CA ILE A 91 10.37 9.67 8.08
C ILE A 91 9.94 8.41 7.31
N LEU A 92 9.47 8.57 6.07
CA LEU A 92 8.79 7.51 5.32
C LEU A 92 9.60 6.96 4.14
N LYS A 93 10.80 7.49 3.86
CA LYS A 93 11.63 7.07 2.73
C LYS A 93 11.84 5.55 2.71
N GLY A 94 11.54 4.94 1.57
CA GLY A 94 11.62 3.49 1.37
C GLY A 94 10.52 2.66 2.05
N SER A 95 9.64 3.28 2.85
CA SER A 95 8.54 2.61 3.57
C SER A 95 7.17 2.80 2.91
N VAL A 96 7.07 3.68 1.92
CA VAL A 96 5.84 3.99 1.19
C VAL A 96 5.91 3.62 -0.28
N THR A 97 4.76 3.27 -0.85
CA THR A 97 4.60 2.93 -2.24
C THR A 97 4.64 4.19 -3.10
N LYS A 98 5.42 4.15 -4.19
CA LYS A 98 5.47 5.27 -5.16
C LYS A 98 4.09 5.59 -5.74
N GLY A 99 3.76 6.88 -5.81
CA GLY A 99 2.44 7.39 -6.19
C GLY A 99 1.48 7.59 -5.02
N GLY A 100 1.91 7.31 -3.78
CA GLY A 100 1.12 7.51 -2.57
C GLY A 100 0.82 8.98 -2.30
N LYS A 101 -0.45 9.33 -2.08
CA LYS A 101 -0.89 10.72 -1.82
C LYS A 101 -1.86 10.79 -0.66
N ILE A 102 -1.70 11.79 0.18
CA ILE A 102 -2.69 12.11 1.20
C ILE A 102 -3.73 13.04 0.56
N ARG A 103 -5.02 12.78 0.78
CA ARG A 103 -6.11 13.63 0.29
C ARG A 103 -6.80 14.44 1.36
N LEU A 104 -6.85 13.90 2.57
CA LEU A 104 -7.51 14.53 3.70
C LEU A 104 -6.83 14.10 4.98
N ILE A 105 -6.72 15.02 5.93
CA ILE A 105 -6.29 14.76 7.29
C ILE A 105 -7.30 15.44 8.21
N ASN A 106 -7.79 14.70 9.19
CA ASN A 106 -8.61 15.24 10.27
C ASN A 106 -7.73 15.36 11.51
N TYR A 107 -7.51 16.59 11.96
CA TYR A 107 -6.69 16.88 13.13
C TYR A 107 -7.31 17.99 13.98
N ASP A 108 -7.06 17.93 15.28
CA ASP A 108 -7.51 18.93 16.24
C ASP A 108 -6.34 19.85 16.61
N ARG A 109 -6.50 21.16 16.39
CA ARG A 109 -5.45 22.17 16.62
C ARG A 109 -5.12 22.39 18.10
N THR A 110 -6.01 22.02 19.01
CA THR A 110 -5.84 22.22 20.45
C THR A 110 -5.08 21.05 21.07
N THR A 111 -5.45 19.84 20.66
CA THR A 111 -4.85 18.60 21.17
C THR A 111 -3.69 18.10 20.30
N SER A 112 -3.48 18.73 19.14
CA SER A 112 -2.56 18.29 18.07
C SER A 112 -2.81 16.87 17.59
N LYS A 113 -3.98 16.28 17.88
CA LYS A 113 -4.27 14.88 17.59
C LYS A 113 -4.78 14.71 16.16
N VAL A 114 -4.18 13.79 15.41
CA VAL A 114 -4.67 13.34 14.09
C VAL A 114 -5.63 12.17 14.29
N SER A 115 -6.92 12.42 14.08
CA SER A 115 -8.01 11.45 14.30
C SER A 115 -8.27 10.57 13.08
N GLY A 116 -7.90 11.02 11.89
CA GLY A 116 -8.10 10.27 10.66
C GLY A 116 -7.36 10.83 9.46
N ILE A 117 -7.19 9.98 8.44
CA ILE A 117 -6.60 10.34 7.15
C ILE A 117 -7.31 9.63 6.01
N ILE A 118 -7.23 10.22 4.82
CA ILE A 118 -7.54 9.55 3.55
C ILE A 118 -6.25 9.48 2.73
N TYR A 119 -5.82 8.27 2.41
CA TYR A 119 -4.60 7.97 1.69
C TYR A 119 -4.90 7.22 0.39
N ASP A 120 -4.45 7.76 -0.74
CA ASP A 120 -4.46 7.09 -2.03
C ASP A 120 -3.16 6.36 -2.26
N VAL A 121 -3.26 5.10 -2.67
CA VAL A 121 -2.10 4.33 -3.13
C VAL A 121 -2.51 3.36 -4.23
N LYS A 122 -1.84 3.48 -5.39
CA LYS A 122 -2.22 2.78 -6.62
C LYS A 122 -3.70 3.02 -6.96
N ASN A 123 -4.52 1.97 -6.92
CA ASN A 123 -5.95 2.04 -7.23
C ASN A 123 -6.82 1.95 -5.97
N TYR A 124 -6.24 2.09 -4.78
CA TYR A 124 -6.97 2.00 -3.52
C TYR A 124 -7.00 3.34 -2.82
N GLU A 125 -8.16 3.65 -2.27
CA GLU A 125 -8.36 4.67 -1.26
C GLU A 125 -8.44 3.97 0.10
N ILE A 126 -7.64 4.44 1.05
CA ILE A 126 -7.64 3.95 2.43
C ILE A 126 -8.05 5.10 3.33
N GLU A 127 -9.17 4.93 4.00
CA GLU A 127 -9.70 5.90 4.94
C GLU A 127 -9.57 5.32 6.35
N ILE A 128 -8.81 6.01 7.20
CA ILE A 128 -8.70 5.69 8.63
C ILE A 128 -9.54 6.73 9.37
N LYS A 129 -10.59 6.30 10.05
CA LYS A 129 -11.49 7.12 10.88
C LYS A 129 -11.31 6.79 12.35
N ASN A 130 -11.41 7.80 13.21
CA ASN A 130 -11.47 7.64 14.66
C ASN A 130 -10.40 6.70 15.22
N ASP A 131 -9.17 6.79 14.71
CA ASP A 131 -8.02 5.97 15.05
C ASP A 131 -8.09 4.45 14.80
N THR A 132 -9.26 3.88 14.51
CA THR A 132 -9.49 2.43 14.60
C THR A 132 -10.30 1.85 13.45
N GLU A 133 -11.16 2.66 12.85
CA GLU A 133 -12.01 2.22 11.75
C GLU A 133 -11.26 2.43 10.44
N VAL A 134 -11.11 1.37 9.66
CA VAL A 134 -10.44 1.41 8.37
C VAL A 134 -11.38 0.96 7.27
N GLU A 135 -11.57 1.82 6.28
CA GLU A 135 -12.26 1.49 5.06
C GLU A 135 -11.26 1.47 3.90
N VAL A 136 -11.31 0.41 3.09
CA VAL A 136 -10.50 0.30 1.87
C VAL A 136 -11.46 0.26 0.69
N ARG A 137 -11.35 1.23 -0.22
CA ARG A 137 -12.17 1.34 -1.43
C ARG A 137 -11.29 1.11 -2.66
N ASP A 138 -11.70 0.21 -3.54
CA ASP A 138 -11.10 0.06 -4.87
C ASP A 138 -11.64 1.18 -5.77
N ARG A 139 -10.75 1.87 -6.48
CA ARG A 139 -11.05 2.98 -7.38
C ARG A 139 -11.01 2.58 -8.86
N LYS A 140 -10.90 1.29 -9.16
CA LYS A 140 -11.03 0.75 -10.53
C LYS A 140 -12.42 0.95 -11.12
#